data_AF-A0A842QBU2-F1
#
_entry.id   AF-A0A842QBU2-F1
#
_cell.length_a   1.000
_cell.length_b   1.000
_cell.length_c   1.000
_cell.angle_alpha   90.00
_cell.angle_beta   90.00
_cell.angle_gamma   90.00
#
_symmetry.space_group_name_H-M   'P 1'
#
loop_
_entity.id
_entity.type
_entity.pdbx_description
1 polymer ?
#
loop_
_entity_poly.entity_id
_entity_poly.type
_entity_poly.pdbx_seq_one_letter_code
_entity_poly.pdbx_strand_id
1 'polypeptide(L)' 'MRETHQDQIERWADFVKNNPDKWRSIHNQFINSLFQNHQRIYKELSKTREGKKKLIEIYGIKNLEGFPSLQD' A
#
# COMPACT_ATOMS: atom_id res chain seq x y z
N MET A 1 14.15 8.32 -21.91
CA MET A 1 12.74 8.76 -21.99
C MET A 1 12.01 8.03 -20.86
N ARG A 2 11.27 8.71 -19.99
CA ARG A 2 10.49 8.00 -18.96
C ARG A 2 9.33 7.31 -19.68
N GLU A 3 9.17 6.02 -19.44
CA GLU A 3 8.07 5.24 -20.01
C GLU A 3 6.75 5.77 -19.47
N THR A 4 5.77 5.87 -20.37
CA THR A 4 4.44 6.36 -20.01
C THR A 4 3.72 5.33 -19.14
N HIS A 5 2.65 5.76 -18.47
CA HIS A 5 1.79 4.83 -17.72
C HIS A 5 1.22 3.73 -18.63
N GLN A 6 0.91 4.07 -19.87
CA GLN A 6 0.43 3.13 -20.88
C GLN A 6 1.48 2.06 -21.21
N ASP A 7 2.75 2.45 -21.40
CA ASP A 7 3.85 1.51 -21.68
C ASP A 7 4.05 0.52 -20.52
N GLN A 8 3.77 0.93 -19.28
CA GLN A 8 3.83 0.04 -18.11
C GLN A 8 2.70 -0.98 -18.12
N ILE A 9 1.48 -0.56 -18.47
CA ILE A 9 0.32 -1.44 -18.57
C ILE A 9 0.55 -2.50 -19.65
N GLU A 10 1.01 -2.08 -20.83
CA GLU A 10 1.24 -2.98 -21.97
C GLU A 10 2.29 -4.04 -21.65
N ARG A 11 3.43 -3.64 -21.09
CA ARG A 11 4.48 -4.59 -20.70
C ARG A 11 4.02 -5.55 -19.61
N TRP A 12 3.21 -5.09 -18.67
CA TRP A 12 2.65 -5.98 -17.66
C TRP A 12 1.66 -6.97 -18.28
N ALA A 13 0.80 -6.52 -19.19
CA ALA A 13 -0.12 -7.39 -19.91
C ALA A 13 0.64 -8.46 -20.73
N ASP A 14 1.69 -8.07 -21.45
CA ASP A 14 2.55 -9.00 -22.19
C ASP A 14 3.26 -9.98 -21.26
N PHE A 15 3.77 -9.50 -20.12
CA PHE A 15 4.40 -10.36 -19.12
C PHE A 15 3.42 -11.42 -18.59
N VAL A 16 2.20 -11.04 -18.22
CA VAL A 16 1.15 -11.94 -17.73
C VAL A 16 0.78 -12.97 -18.80
N LYS A 17 0.57 -12.52 -20.04
CA LYS A 17 0.23 -13.38 -21.18
C LYS A 17 1.32 -14.43 -21.44
N ASN A 18 2.58 -14.04 -21.39
CA ASN A 18 3.71 -14.91 -21.70
C ASN A 18 4.18 -15.77 -20.51
N ASN A 19 3.67 -15.54 -19.29
CA ASN A 19 4.09 -16.25 -18.07
C ASN A 19 2.89 -16.70 -17.21
N PRO A 20 1.91 -17.45 -17.75
CA PRO A 20 0.62 -17.72 -17.11
C PRO A 20 0.73 -18.35 -15.71
N ASP A 21 1.74 -19.20 -15.48
CA ASP A 21 1.91 -19.92 -14.20
C ASP A 21 2.78 -19.16 -13.18
N LYS A 22 3.53 -18.14 -13.62
CA LYS A 22 4.53 -17.45 -12.77
C LYS A 22 4.08 -16.06 -12.35
N TRP A 23 3.32 -15.35 -13.20
CA TRP A 23 2.99 -13.94 -12.97
C TRP A 23 2.27 -13.72 -11.63
N ARG A 24 1.41 -14.67 -11.25
CA ARG A 24 0.61 -14.59 -10.02
C ARG A 24 1.47 -14.54 -8.77
N SER A 25 2.52 -15.36 -8.70
CA SER A 25 3.42 -15.37 -7.54
C SER A 25 4.16 -14.03 -7.41
N ILE A 26 4.68 -13.51 -8.52
CA ILE A 26 5.43 -12.24 -8.55
C ILE A 26 4.51 -11.08 -8.19
N HIS A 27 3.32 -11.03 -8.78
CA HIS A 27 2.29 -10.03 -8.45
C HIS A 27 1.94 -10.07 -6.95
N ASN A 28 1.67 -11.26 -6.42
CA ASN A 28 1.32 -11.41 -5.00
C ASN A 28 2.46 -10.96 -4.09
N GLN A 29 3.72 -11.29 -4.41
CA GLN A 29 4.88 -10.83 -3.65
C GLN A 29 4.97 -9.30 -3.65
N PHE A 30 4.77 -8.67 -4.82
CA PHE A 30 4.77 -7.22 -4.94
C PHE A 30 3.65 -6.59 -4.10
N ILE A 31 2.41 -7.03 -4.27
CA ILE A 31 1.27 -6.52 -3.50
C ILE A 31 1.45 -6.73 -1.99
N ASN A 32 1.93 -7.90 -1.58
CA ASN A 32 2.22 -8.19 -0.18
C ASN A 32 3.30 -7.26 0.38
N SER A 33 4.33 -6.95 -0.39
CA SER A 33 5.37 -5.99 0.03
C SER A 33 4.80 -4.59 0.25
N LEU A 34 3.83 -4.16 -0.56
CA LEU A 34 3.14 -2.89 -0.38
C LEU A 34 2.34 -2.88 0.92
N PHE A 35 1.60 -3.95 1.22
CA PHE A 35 0.85 -4.07 2.47
C PHE A 35 1.77 -4.09 3.69
N GLN A 36 2.89 -4.81 3.63
CA GLN A 36 3.88 -4.84 4.71
C GLN A 36 4.48 -3.47 4.97
N ASN A 37 4.87 -2.76 3.91
CA ASN A 37 5.40 -1.40 4.03
C ASN A 37 4.34 -0.43 4.58
N HIS A 38 3.09 -0.57 4.12
CA HIS A 38 1.98 0.21 4.62
C HIS A 38 1.76 0.00 6.13
N GLN A 39 1.71 -1.26 6.59
CA GLN A 39 1.60 -1.59 8.02
C GLN A 39 2.76 -1.01 8.83
N ARG A 40 3.99 -1.09 8.31
CA ARG A 40 5.17 -0.50 8.95
C ARG A 40 5.01 1.01 9.10
N ILE A 41 4.65 1.72 8.04
CA ILE A 41 4.46 3.18 8.06
C ILE A 41 3.35 3.56 9.03
N TYR A 42 2.21 2.85 9.00
CA TYR A 42 1.11 3.06 9.93
C TYR A 42 1.59 2.93 11.38
N LYS A 43 2.31 1.85 11.71
CA LYS A 43 2.86 1.61 13.04
C LYS A 43 3.78 2.74 13.49
N GLU A 44 4.68 3.19 12.63
CA GLU A 44 5.60 4.31 12.96
C GLU A 44 4.85 5.63 13.18
N LEU A 45 3.87 5.95 12.32
CA LEU A 45 3.06 7.16 12.48
C LEU A 45 2.19 7.13 13.74
N SER A 46 1.66 5.97 14.13
CA SER A 46 0.83 5.85 15.33
C SER A 46 1.58 6.14 16.65
N LYS A 47 2.92 6.19 16.64
CA LYS A 47 3.73 6.47 17.83
C LYS A 47 3.80 7.95 18.19
N THR A 48 3.58 8.85 17.23
CA THR A 48 3.69 10.30 17.44
C THR A 48 2.33 10.97 17.36
N ARG A 49 2.15 12.08 18.06
CA ARG A 49 0.88 12.80 18.07
C ARG A 49 0.53 13.32 16.68
N GLU A 50 1.50 13.87 15.97
CA GLU A 50 1.36 14.38 14.61
C GLU A 50 1.07 13.25 13.62
N GLY A 51 1.71 12.09 13.80
CA GLY A 51 1.48 10.92 12.97
C GLY A 51 0.08 10.33 13.18
N LYS A 52 -0.40 10.25 14.43
CA LYS A 52 -1.78 9.87 14.76
C LYS A 52 -2.79 10.81 14.07
N LYS A 53 -2.58 12.13 14.16
CA LYS A 53 -3.43 13.13 13.46
C LYS A 53 -3.47 12.91 11.95
N LYS A 54 -2.31 12.69 11.33
CA LYS A 54 -2.19 12.42 9.90
C LYS A 54 -2.93 11.14 9.49
N LEU A 55 -2.85 10.09 10.31
CA LEU A 55 -3.59 8.85 10.07
C LEU A 55 -5.11 9.09 10.17
N ILE A 56 -5.58 9.82 11.18
CA ILE A 56 -7.01 10.16 11.33
C ILE A 56 -7.55 10.89 10.10
N GLU A 57 -6.78 11.86 9.58
CA GLU A 57 -7.15 12.63 8.39
C GLU A 57 -7.19 11.76 7.12
N ILE A 58 -6.11 11.02 6.83
CA ILE A 58 -6.00 10.18 5.63
C ILE A 58 -7.11 9.12 5.59
N TYR A 59 -7.42 8.52 6.74
CA TYR A 59 -8.41 7.46 6.85
C TYR A 59 -9.83 7.97 7.13
N GLY A 60 -10.02 9.28 7.31
CA GLY A 60 -11.32 9.88 7.64
C GLY A 60 -11.95 9.29 8.92
N ILE A 61 -11.12 8.95 9.91
CA ILE A 61 -11.57 8.27 11.14
C ILE A 61 -12.38 9.25 11.99
N LYS A 62 -13.66 8.94 12.21
CA LYS A 62 -14.57 9.75 13.03
C LYS A 62 -14.79 9.19 14.44
N ASN A 63 -14.66 7.87 14.59
CA ASN A 63 -14.79 7.19 15.87
C ASN A 63 -13.41 6.69 16.34
N LEU A 64 -12.82 7.38 17.31
CA LEU A 64 -11.52 7.00 17.88
C LEU A 64 -11.59 5.83 18.87
N GLU A 65 -12.78 5.49 19.38
CA GLU A 65 -12.95 4.36 20.31
C GLU A 65 -12.61 3.03 19.64
N GLY A 66 -12.89 2.91 18.34
CA GLY A 66 -12.51 1.74 17.53
C GLY A 66 -11.02 1.68 17.18
N PHE A 67 -10.23 2.72 17.49
CA PHE A 67 -8.81 2.81 17.18
C PHE A 67 -7.98 3.24 18.41
N PRO A 68 -7.83 2.36 19.42
CA PRO A 68 -7.11 2.69 20.66
C PRO A 68 -5.67 3.18 20.42
N SER A 69 -5.00 2.70 19.38
CA SER A 69 -3.63 3.13 19.02
C SER A 69 -3.53 4.58 18.53
N LEU A 70 -4.66 5.21 18.20
CA LEU A 70 -4.72 6.58 17.69
C LEU A 70 -5.29 7.58 18.70
N GLN A 71 -5.73 7.12 19.88
CA GLN A 71 -6.11 7.99 20.99
C GLN A 71 -4.87 8.67 21.55
N ASP A 72 -5.00 9.91 22.04
CA ASP A 72 -3.87 10.73 22.54
C ASP A 72 -3.11 10.02 23.67
#